data_AF-K3WDU5-F1
#
_entry.id   AF-K3WDU5-F1
#
_cell.length_a   1.000
_cell.length_b   1.000
_cell.length_c   1.000
_cell.angle_alpha   90.00
_cell.angle_beta   90.00
_cell.angle_gamma   90.00
#
_symmetry.space_group_name_H-M   'P 1'
#
loop_
_entity.id
_entity.type
_entity.pdbx_description
1 polymer ?
#
loop_
_entity_poly.entity_id
_entity_poly.type
_entity_poly.pdbx_seq_one_letter_code
_entity_poly.pdbx_strand_id
1 'polypeptide(L)'
;MTRSEIDEFSMLKRGEIDAGTSIIAVRFDGGVVLGADSRTSTGTYIANRVSDKLTPLHDRIFCCRSGSAADTQALSDYVKYFLSSHAVDLGRLPKVHTAANLFRSLCYNNKDRLLAGIIVAGWDPIKGGQVFSVPIGGAMVEQDFAIGGSGSTYIYGLVDAEYKPGMTKEECQKFVKKALAHAMARDGSSGGVIRTVTITKDEVVREFTSGDALPFSI
;
A
#
# COMPACT_ATOMS: atom_id res chain seq x y z
N MET A 1 -0.10 16.87 31.22
CA MET A 1 0.86 16.57 30.14
C MET A 1 1.05 17.81 29.30
N THR A 2 2.25 18.36 29.26
CA THR A 2 2.62 19.49 28.41
C THR A 2 2.75 19.03 26.96
N ARG A 3 2.59 19.94 25.99
CA ARG A 3 2.65 19.63 24.56
C ARG A 3 4.00 18.99 24.13
N SER A 4 5.07 19.24 24.90
CA SER A 4 6.39 18.64 24.72
C SER A 4 6.48 17.17 25.15
N GLU A 5 5.69 16.74 26.14
CA GLU A 5 5.69 15.35 26.64
C GLU A 5 4.93 14.40 25.69
N ILE A 6 4.08 14.93 24.81
CA ILE A 6 3.34 14.16 23.80
C ILE A 6 4.22 13.89 22.57
N ASP A 7 5.15 14.79 22.24
CA ASP A 7 6.08 14.64 21.11
C ASP A 7 7.18 13.59 21.40
N GLU A 8 7.54 13.34 22.67
CA GLU A 8 8.58 12.36 23.05
C GLU A 8 8.21 10.90 22.73
N PHE A 9 6.91 10.59 22.59
CA PHE A 9 6.42 9.26 22.22
C PHE A 9 6.00 9.16 20.74
N SER A 10 6.13 10.25 19.99
CA SER A 10 5.77 10.29 18.58
C SER A 10 6.92 9.78 17.72
N MET A 11 6.67 8.73 16.93
CA MET A 11 7.59 8.31 15.86
C MET A 11 7.59 9.28 14.66
N LEU A 12 6.71 10.29 14.65
CA LEU A 12 6.69 11.33 13.62
C LEU A 12 7.65 12.44 13.97
N LYS A 13 8.35 12.94 12.95
CA LYS A 13 9.15 14.16 13.11
C LYS A 13 8.27 15.39 13.22
N ARG A 14 8.85 16.46 13.75
CA ARG A 14 8.21 17.77 13.82
C ARG A 14 7.76 18.25 12.43
N GLY A 15 6.44 18.37 12.24
CA GLY A 15 5.81 18.77 10.98
C GLY A 15 5.36 17.62 10.08
N GLU A 16 5.69 16.38 10.41
CA GLU A 16 5.14 15.21 9.74
C GLU A 16 3.74 14.89 10.25
N ILE A 17 2.95 14.32 9.35
CA ILE A 17 1.56 13.96 9.58
C ILE A 17 1.45 12.47 9.32
N ASP A 18 1.13 11.70 10.36
CA ASP A 18 0.69 10.31 10.18
C ASP A 18 -0.71 10.33 9.60
N ALA A 19 -0.74 10.18 8.28
CA ALA A 19 -1.96 9.99 7.54
C ALA A 19 -2.38 8.53 7.72
N GLY A 20 -3.11 8.23 8.79
CA GLY A 20 -3.58 6.87 9.00
C GLY A 20 -4.33 6.33 7.77
N THR A 21 -4.16 5.03 7.55
CA THR A 21 -4.26 4.40 6.23
C THR A 21 -4.60 2.93 6.37
N SER A 22 -5.35 2.41 5.41
CA SER A 22 -5.54 0.97 5.20
C SER A 22 -5.08 0.61 3.79
N ILE A 23 -4.04 -0.22 3.70
CA ILE A 23 -3.52 -0.74 2.43
C ILE A 23 -3.46 -2.27 2.47
N ILE A 24 -3.73 -2.90 1.34
CA ILE A 24 -3.69 -4.36 1.17
C ILE A 24 -3.22 -4.72 -0.24
N ALA A 25 -2.53 -5.85 -0.38
CA ALA A 25 -2.33 -6.51 -1.65
C ALA A 25 -2.44 -8.02 -1.49
N VAL A 26 -2.94 -8.71 -2.52
CA VAL A 26 -3.09 -10.16 -2.56
C VAL A 26 -2.68 -10.70 -3.93
N ARG A 27 -1.96 -11.82 -3.93
CA ARG A 27 -1.57 -12.57 -5.13
C ARG A 27 -2.64 -13.60 -5.46
N PHE A 28 -2.92 -13.76 -6.76
CA PHE A 28 -3.72 -14.86 -7.30
C PHE A 28 -3.00 -15.48 -8.51
N ASP A 29 -3.52 -16.59 -9.02
CA ASP A 29 -2.95 -17.21 -10.23
C ASP A 29 -3.14 -16.29 -11.45
N GLY A 30 -2.03 -15.80 -11.99
CA GLY A 30 -2.00 -14.86 -13.11
C GLY A 30 -1.81 -13.38 -12.75
N GLY A 31 -1.78 -13.00 -11.47
CA GLY A 31 -1.65 -11.58 -11.12
C GLY A 31 -1.70 -11.21 -9.64
N VAL A 32 -1.95 -9.92 -9.40
CA VAL A 32 -2.15 -9.34 -8.06
C VAL A 32 -3.32 -8.36 -8.04
N VAL A 33 -3.95 -8.22 -6.87
CA VAL A 33 -4.92 -7.15 -6.59
C VAL A 33 -4.38 -6.31 -5.44
N LEU A 34 -4.23 -5.00 -5.66
CA LEU A 34 -3.91 -4.01 -4.65
C LEU A 34 -5.17 -3.24 -4.27
N GLY A 35 -5.23 -2.77 -3.03
CA GLY A 35 -6.30 -1.91 -2.57
C GLY A 35 -5.84 -0.92 -1.49
N ALA A 36 -6.48 0.24 -1.47
CA ALA A 36 -6.29 1.24 -0.43
C ALA A 36 -7.56 2.04 -0.17
N ASP A 37 -7.69 2.55 1.05
CA ASP A 37 -8.61 3.64 1.36
C ASP A 37 -8.09 4.98 0.79
N SER A 38 -8.86 6.06 0.92
CA SER A 38 -8.53 7.35 0.31
C SER A 38 -8.46 8.53 1.27
N ARG A 39 -8.69 8.32 2.56
CA ARG A 39 -8.64 9.39 3.57
C ARG A 39 -7.18 9.68 3.94
N THR A 40 -6.85 10.97 4.03
CA THR A 40 -5.61 11.49 4.60
C THR A 40 -5.98 12.42 5.74
N SER A 41 -5.59 12.07 6.96
CA SER A 41 -5.97 12.78 8.19
C SER A 41 -4.77 13.50 8.79
N THR A 42 -5.02 14.60 9.51
CA THR A 42 -4.04 15.38 10.29
C THR A 42 -4.60 15.56 11.70
N GLY A 43 -4.28 14.62 12.58
CA GLY A 43 -5.03 14.45 13.82
C GLY A 43 -6.50 14.15 13.49
N THR A 44 -7.43 14.91 14.07
CA THR A 44 -8.88 14.74 13.82
C THR A 44 -9.38 15.42 12.55
N TYR A 45 -8.57 16.28 11.93
CA TYR A 45 -8.94 16.98 10.70
C TYR A 45 -8.68 16.11 9.47
N ILE A 46 -9.68 15.96 8.60
CA ILE A 46 -9.52 15.24 7.34
C ILE A 46 -8.98 16.22 6.28
N ALA A 47 -7.68 16.14 6.01
CA ALA A 47 -7.00 16.99 5.03
C ALA A 47 -7.40 16.66 3.60
N ASN A 48 -7.62 15.38 3.27
CA ASN A 48 -8.10 14.95 1.97
C ASN A 48 -8.96 13.68 2.10
N ARG A 49 -10.10 13.61 1.40
CA ARG A 49 -11.03 12.48 1.43
C ARG A 49 -10.84 11.47 0.29
N VAL A 50 -10.12 11.84 -0.77
CA VAL A 50 -10.06 11.10 -2.05
C VAL A 50 -8.64 10.89 -2.56
N SER A 51 -7.65 10.89 -1.66
CA SER A 51 -6.24 10.65 -1.97
C SER A 51 -6.04 9.30 -2.68
N ASP A 52 -5.10 9.28 -3.61
CA ASP A 52 -4.70 8.06 -4.31
C ASP A 52 -3.42 7.51 -3.68
N LYS A 53 -3.55 6.42 -2.91
CA LYS A 53 -2.44 5.76 -2.21
C LYS A 53 -1.81 4.64 -3.03
N LEU A 54 -2.33 4.37 -4.24
CA LEU A 54 -1.85 3.35 -5.17
C LEU A 54 -1.05 4.04 -6.30
N THR A 55 0.27 4.07 -6.15
CA THR A 55 1.15 4.78 -7.09
C THR A 55 1.73 3.82 -8.13
N PRO A 56 1.58 4.10 -9.44
CA PRO A 56 2.26 3.35 -10.48
C PRO A 56 3.76 3.66 -10.48
N LEU A 57 4.58 2.62 -10.37
CA LEU A 57 6.04 2.69 -10.42
C LEU A 57 6.60 2.35 -11.80
N HIS A 58 5.91 1.45 -12.51
CA HIS A 58 6.11 1.11 -13.91
C HIS A 58 4.79 0.53 -14.45
N ASP A 59 4.71 0.23 -15.75
CA ASP A 59 3.53 -0.29 -16.43
C ASP A 59 2.76 -1.40 -15.68
N ARG A 60 3.45 -2.30 -14.98
CA ARG A 60 2.85 -3.45 -14.26
C ARG A 60 3.31 -3.58 -12.82
N ILE A 61 3.81 -2.49 -12.23
CA ILE A 61 4.31 -2.48 -10.85
C ILE A 61 3.74 -1.25 -10.15
N PHE A 62 3.06 -1.49 -9.03
CA PHE A 62 2.48 -0.44 -8.18
C PHE A 62 3.04 -0.56 -6.77
N CYS A 63 2.98 0.54 -6.03
CA CYS A 63 3.09 0.50 -4.58
C CYS A 63 1.84 1.06 -3.89
N CYS A 64 1.55 0.50 -2.72
CA CYS A 64 0.69 1.12 -1.72
C CYS A 64 1.55 1.91 -0.75
N ARG A 65 1.14 3.14 -0.45
CA ARG A 65 1.87 4.06 0.43
C ARG A 65 1.15 4.25 1.76
N SER A 66 1.88 4.07 2.87
CA SER A 66 1.40 4.33 4.24
C SER A 66 2.50 4.98 5.09
N GLY A 67 2.10 5.82 6.05
CA GLY A 67 3.00 6.61 6.91
C GLY A 67 3.03 8.08 6.48
N SER A 68 4.20 8.72 6.59
CA SER A 68 4.39 10.11 6.17
C SER A 68 4.11 10.26 4.67
N ALA A 69 3.13 11.10 4.35
CA ALA A 69 2.72 11.32 2.96
C ALA A 69 3.88 11.89 2.11
N ALA A 70 4.69 12.79 2.68
CA ALA A 70 5.84 13.38 2.01
C ALA A 70 6.93 12.34 1.73
N ASP A 71 7.29 11.54 2.73
CA ASP A 71 8.33 10.51 2.60
C ASP A 71 7.96 9.47 1.55
N THR A 72 6.73 8.94 1.64
CA THR A 72 6.28 7.87 0.76
C THR A 72 6.11 8.36 -0.69
N GLN A 73 5.71 9.62 -0.90
CA GLN A 73 5.67 10.23 -2.24
C GLN A 73 7.07 10.35 -2.82
N ALA A 74 8.01 10.97 -2.09
CA ALA A 74 9.38 11.14 -2.54
C ALA A 74 10.04 9.80 -2.89
N LEU A 75 9.91 8.80 -2.01
CA LEU A 75 10.42 7.45 -2.26
C LEU A 75 9.84 6.83 -3.53
N SER A 76 8.53 6.97 -3.75
CA SER A 76 7.87 6.40 -4.92
C SER A 76 8.31 7.08 -6.22
N ASP A 77 8.53 8.40 -6.20
CA ASP A 77 9.04 9.14 -7.35
C ASP A 77 10.48 8.74 -7.70
N TYR A 78 11.35 8.59 -6.70
CA TYR A 78 12.71 8.07 -6.90
C TYR A 78 12.67 6.66 -7.50
N VAL A 79 11.88 5.75 -6.92
CA VAL A 79 11.79 4.37 -7.41
C VAL A 79 11.25 4.31 -8.84
N LYS A 80 10.22 5.08 -9.15
CA LYS A 80 9.66 5.20 -10.50
C LYS A 80 10.71 5.67 -11.51
N TYR A 81 11.48 6.71 -11.16
CA TYR A 81 12.56 7.21 -12.00
C TYR A 81 13.62 6.14 -12.29
N PHE A 82 14.13 5.49 -11.23
CA PHE A 82 15.16 4.45 -11.36
C PHE A 82 14.66 3.24 -12.16
N LEU A 83 13.43 2.78 -11.92
CA LEU A 83 12.86 1.66 -12.67
C LEU A 83 12.70 1.99 -14.16
N SER A 84 12.27 3.21 -14.48
CA SER A 84 12.12 3.65 -15.87
C SER A 84 13.47 3.69 -16.58
N SER A 85 14.49 4.30 -15.96
CA SER A 85 15.85 4.30 -16.50
C SER A 85 16.39 2.88 -16.68
N HIS A 86 16.24 2.04 -15.66
CA HIS A 86 16.73 0.66 -15.68
C HIS A 86 16.05 -0.19 -16.76
N ALA A 87 14.77 0.03 -17.03
CA ALA A 87 14.03 -0.65 -18.08
C ALA A 87 14.52 -0.26 -19.48
N VAL A 88 14.82 1.03 -19.69
CA VAL A 88 15.40 1.55 -20.94
C VAL A 88 16.79 0.95 -21.16
N ASP A 89 17.66 0.98 -20.16
CA ASP A 89 19.04 0.48 -20.27
C ASP A 89 19.10 -1.02 -20.61
N LEU A 90 18.17 -1.80 -20.05
CA LEU A 90 18.12 -3.25 -20.25
C LEU A 90 17.23 -3.68 -21.44
N GLY A 91 16.49 -2.75 -22.05
CA GLY A 91 15.54 -3.05 -23.12
C GLY A 91 14.46 -4.07 -22.74
N ARG A 92 14.09 -4.17 -21.45
CA ARG A 92 13.10 -5.14 -20.96
C ARG A 92 12.34 -4.62 -19.74
N LEU A 93 11.17 -5.20 -19.50
CA LEU A 93 10.36 -4.88 -18.33
C LEU A 93 11.15 -5.12 -17.03
N PRO A 94 11.05 -4.19 -16.05
CA PRO A 94 11.69 -4.37 -14.75
C PRO A 94 11.00 -5.50 -13.97
N LYS A 95 11.77 -6.15 -13.08
CA LYS A 95 11.24 -7.20 -12.19
C LYS A 95 10.57 -6.55 -10.98
N VAL A 96 9.52 -7.17 -10.44
CA VAL A 96 8.86 -6.69 -9.21
C VAL A 96 9.84 -6.68 -8.03
N HIS A 97 10.67 -7.72 -7.95
CA HIS A 97 11.73 -7.83 -6.95
C HIS A 97 12.76 -6.68 -7.01
N THR A 98 13.05 -6.12 -8.21
CA THR A 98 13.97 -4.98 -8.34
C THR A 98 13.35 -3.74 -7.70
N ALA A 99 12.06 -3.48 -7.93
CA ALA A 99 11.33 -2.37 -7.31
C ALA A 99 11.33 -2.51 -5.77
N ALA A 100 11.00 -3.70 -5.26
CA ALA A 100 10.97 -3.97 -3.83
C ALA A 100 12.35 -3.78 -3.16
N ASN A 101 13.43 -4.21 -3.82
CA ASN A 101 14.78 -4.00 -3.29
C ASN A 101 15.20 -2.53 -3.26
N LEU A 102 14.76 -1.73 -4.22
CA LEU A 102 15.07 -0.31 -4.21
C LEU A 102 14.37 0.38 -3.03
N PHE A 103 13.10 0.08 -2.78
CA PHE A 103 12.41 0.53 -1.56
C PHE A 103 13.11 0.05 -0.30
N ARG A 104 13.44 -1.25 -0.21
CA ARG A 104 14.20 -1.82 0.92
C ARG A 104 15.46 -1.01 1.20
N SER A 105 16.28 -0.76 0.18
CA SER A 105 17.54 -0.04 0.33
C SER A 105 17.33 1.41 0.76
N LEU A 106 16.41 2.13 0.11
CA LEU A 106 16.12 3.52 0.44
C LEU A 106 15.55 3.67 1.85
N CYS A 107 14.60 2.80 2.24
CA CYS A 107 14.01 2.79 3.57
C CYS A 107 15.03 2.41 4.65
N TYR A 108 15.84 1.35 4.43
CA TYR A 108 16.81 0.90 5.43
C TYR A 108 17.91 1.93 5.68
N ASN A 109 18.45 2.54 4.62
CA ASN A 109 19.52 3.54 4.72
C ASN A 109 19.05 4.85 5.37
N ASN A 110 17.74 5.07 5.43
CA ASN A 110 17.14 6.27 6.01
C ASN A 110 16.13 5.91 7.11
N LYS A 111 16.26 4.74 7.76
CA LYS A 111 15.26 4.22 8.70
C LYS A 111 14.99 5.14 9.90
N ASP A 112 16.00 5.91 10.32
CA ASP A 112 15.88 6.88 11.41
C ASP A 112 15.34 8.24 10.93
N ARG A 113 15.07 8.35 9.62
CA ARG A 113 14.66 9.59 8.95
C ARG A 113 13.40 9.44 8.10
N LEU A 114 12.87 8.25 7.88
CA LEU A 114 11.69 8.06 7.06
C LEU A 114 10.65 7.26 7.82
N LEU A 115 9.41 7.73 7.76
CA LEU A 115 8.25 6.99 8.22
C LEU A 115 7.49 6.44 7.01
N ALA A 116 7.96 5.31 6.48
CA ALA A 116 7.40 4.70 5.27
C ALA A 116 7.12 3.21 5.47
N GLY A 117 5.83 2.85 5.38
CA GLY A 117 5.37 1.49 5.17
C GLY A 117 4.90 1.32 3.72
N ILE A 118 5.57 0.46 2.97
CA ILE A 118 5.32 0.27 1.53
C ILE A 118 4.93 -1.18 1.28
N ILE A 119 3.87 -1.38 0.48
CA ILE A 119 3.61 -2.67 -0.16
C ILE A 119 3.91 -2.49 -1.63
N VAL A 120 4.83 -3.28 -2.17
CA VAL A 120 5.12 -3.31 -3.62
C VAL A 120 4.46 -4.54 -4.19
N ALA A 121 3.60 -4.36 -5.19
CA ALA A 121 3.00 -5.49 -5.88
C ALA A 121 2.91 -5.23 -7.37
N GLY A 122 3.05 -6.28 -8.14
CA GLY A 122 3.06 -6.20 -9.59
C GLY A 122 3.08 -7.56 -10.24
N TRP A 123 3.23 -7.53 -11.57
CA TRP A 123 3.43 -8.72 -12.38
C TRP A 123 4.69 -8.56 -13.21
N ASP A 124 5.50 -9.61 -13.28
CA ASP A 124 6.59 -9.69 -14.26
C ASP A 124 6.63 -11.03 -15.02
N PRO A 125 7.29 -11.09 -16.20
CA PRO A 125 7.32 -12.31 -17.01
C PRO A 125 8.08 -13.49 -16.40
N ILE A 126 8.80 -13.32 -15.29
CA ILE A 126 9.69 -14.34 -14.72
C ILE A 126 8.98 -15.09 -13.60
N LYS A 127 8.39 -14.36 -12.65
CA LYS A 127 7.73 -14.93 -11.46
C LYS A 127 6.21 -14.73 -11.45
N GLY A 128 5.66 -13.99 -12.41
CA GLY A 128 4.24 -13.68 -12.45
C GLY A 128 3.87 -12.62 -11.40
N GLY A 129 2.71 -12.80 -10.76
CA GLY A 129 2.22 -11.90 -9.72
C GLY A 129 3.02 -12.04 -8.42
N GLN A 130 3.46 -10.91 -7.84
CA GLN A 130 4.25 -10.90 -6.61
C GLN A 130 3.82 -9.76 -5.69
N VAL A 131 3.86 -10.02 -4.37
CA VAL A 131 3.59 -9.04 -3.32
C VAL A 131 4.78 -9.02 -2.35
N PHE A 132 5.34 -7.83 -2.14
CA PHE A 132 6.42 -7.58 -1.19
C PHE A 132 5.99 -6.55 -0.16
N SER A 133 6.15 -6.89 1.11
CA SER A 133 6.00 -5.95 2.21
C SER A 133 7.37 -5.36 2.59
N VAL A 134 7.43 -4.03 2.65
CA VAL A 134 8.56 -3.25 3.14
C VAL A 134 8.06 -2.42 4.33
N PRO A 135 8.05 -3.00 5.55
CA PRO A 135 7.60 -2.30 6.74
C PRO A 135 8.59 -1.20 7.16
N ILE A 136 8.16 -0.37 8.10
CA ILE A 136 9.04 0.58 8.78
C ILE A 136 10.25 -0.18 9.34
N GLY A 137 11.46 0.35 9.08
CA GLY A 137 12.72 -0.32 9.36
C GLY A 137 13.41 -0.93 8.13
N GLY A 138 12.72 -1.04 6.98
CA GLY A 138 13.34 -1.38 5.70
C GLY A 138 13.66 -2.87 5.51
N ALA A 139 12.98 -3.76 6.23
CA ALA A 139 12.95 -5.18 5.89
C ALA A 139 12.23 -5.39 4.54
N MET A 140 12.42 -6.53 3.90
CA MET A 140 11.71 -6.90 2.67
C MET A 140 11.29 -8.36 2.74
N VAL A 141 9.98 -8.62 2.63
CA VAL A 141 9.41 -9.96 2.76
C VAL A 141 8.43 -10.19 1.62
N GLU A 142 8.62 -11.28 0.86
CA GLU A 142 7.67 -11.77 -0.14
C GLU A 142 6.54 -12.53 0.59
N GLN A 143 5.28 -12.22 0.27
CA GLN A 143 4.11 -12.82 0.91
C GLN A 143 3.01 -13.08 -0.12
N ASP A 144 2.07 -13.97 0.19
CA ASP A 144 0.90 -14.19 -0.67
C ASP A 144 -0.11 -13.04 -0.58
N PHE A 145 -0.23 -12.44 0.59
CA PHE A 145 -0.96 -11.21 0.82
C PHE A 145 -0.19 -10.36 1.84
N ALA A 146 -0.38 -9.05 1.80
CA ALA A 146 0.18 -8.13 2.77
C ALA A 146 -0.86 -7.07 3.13
N ILE A 147 -0.93 -6.70 4.41
CA ILE A 147 -1.74 -5.59 4.92
C ILE A 147 -0.84 -4.59 5.65
N GLY A 148 -1.22 -3.32 5.64
CA GLY A 148 -0.45 -2.28 6.32
C GLY A 148 -1.24 -1.00 6.57
N GLY A 149 -0.60 -0.10 7.31
CA GLY A 149 -1.18 1.14 7.80
C GLY A 149 -1.94 0.99 9.12
N SER A 150 -2.41 2.10 9.69
CA SER A 150 -3.12 2.10 10.98
C SER A 150 -4.32 1.16 11.02
N GLY A 151 -5.08 1.09 9.91
CA GLY A 151 -6.30 0.30 9.85
C GLY A 151 -6.08 -1.21 9.73
N SER A 152 -4.88 -1.66 9.39
CA SER A 152 -4.58 -3.10 9.28
C SER A 152 -4.70 -3.81 10.63
N THR A 153 -4.46 -3.09 11.73
CA THR A 153 -4.56 -3.61 13.11
C THR A 153 -5.94 -4.19 13.44
N TYR A 154 -7.02 -3.65 12.85
CA TYR A 154 -8.40 -4.07 13.10
C TYR A 154 -8.83 -5.30 12.29
N ILE A 155 -8.04 -5.71 11.29
CA ILE A 155 -8.46 -6.71 10.30
C ILE A 155 -7.56 -7.95 10.24
N TYR A 156 -6.53 -8.07 11.08
CA TYR A 156 -5.69 -9.29 11.14
C TYR A 156 -6.52 -10.58 11.25
N GLY A 157 -7.39 -10.68 12.25
CA GLY A 157 -8.22 -11.88 12.43
C GLY A 157 -9.21 -12.12 11.28
N LEU A 158 -9.66 -11.07 10.59
CA LEU A 158 -10.53 -11.20 9.42
C LEU A 158 -9.75 -11.75 8.22
N VAL A 159 -8.59 -11.18 7.92
CA VAL A 159 -7.79 -11.61 6.76
C VAL A 159 -7.28 -13.04 6.95
N ASP A 160 -6.89 -13.41 8.17
CA ASP A 160 -6.43 -14.77 8.48
C ASP A 160 -7.56 -15.81 8.34
N ALA A 161 -8.80 -15.44 8.69
CA ALA A 161 -9.95 -16.34 8.59
C ALA A 161 -10.50 -16.48 7.16
N GLU A 162 -10.40 -15.42 6.36
CA GLU A 162 -11.03 -15.36 5.03
C GLU A 162 -10.07 -15.69 3.89
N TYR A 163 -8.77 -15.42 4.04
CA TYR A 163 -7.79 -15.73 3.01
C TYR A 163 -7.72 -17.23 2.74
N LYS A 164 -7.69 -17.60 1.46
CA LYS A 164 -7.53 -18.97 1.01
C LYS A 164 -6.46 -19.01 -0.08
N PRO A 165 -5.47 -19.90 0.01
CA PRO A 165 -4.53 -20.12 -1.08
C PRO A 165 -5.28 -20.46 -2.39
N GLY A 166 -4.89 -19.83 -3.49
CA GLY A 166 -5.47 -20.10 -4.81
C GLY A 166 -6.82 -19.43 -5.09
N MET A 167 -7.17 -18.36 -4.37
CA MET A 167 -8.31 -17.50 -4.73
C MET A 167 -8.25 -17.04 -6.19
N THR A 168 -9.41 -16.94 -6.83
CA THR A 168 -9.50 -16.36 -8.19
C THR A 168 -9.34 -14.84 -8.17
N LYS A 169 -9.18 -14.22 -9.35
CA LYS A 169 -9.16 -12.76 -9.53
C LYS A 169 -10.36 -12.09 -8.82
N GLU A 170 -11.56 -12.62 -9.04
CA GLU A 170 -12.82 -12.08 -8.51
C GLU A 170 -12.93 -12.27 -6.99
N GLU A 171 -12.48 -13.41 -6.47
CA GLU A 171 -12.42 -13.68 -5.04
C GLU A 171 -11.45 -12.72 -4.34
N CYS A 172 -10.27 -12.51 -4.92
CA CYS A 172 -9.29 -11.53 -4.42
C CYS A 172 -9.83 -10.10 -4.44
N GLN A 173 -10.54 -9.69 -5.49
CA GLN A 173 -11.16 -8.37 -5.56
C GLN A 173 -12.21 -8.19 -4.45
N LYS A 174 -13.07 -9.20 -4.21
CA LYS A 174 -14.06 -9.18 -3.13
C LYS A 174 -13.39 -9.17 -1.76
N PHE A 175 -12.36 -9.99 -1.57
CA PHE A 175 -11.58 -10.07 -0.33
C PHE A 175 -10.94 -8.73 0.02
N VAL A 176 -10.27 -8.08 -0.93
CA VAL A 176 -9.67 -6.75 -0.76
C VAL A 176 -10.71 -5.70 -0.39
N LYS A 177 -11.83 -5.63 -1.11
CA LYS A 177 -12.91 -4.66 -0.83
C LYS A 177 -13.53 -4.90 0.55
N LYS A 178 -13.75 -6.16 0.94
CA LYS A 178 -14.26 -6.54 2.27
C LYS A 178 -13.29 -6.12 3.38
N ALA A 179 -12.01 -6.49 3.27
CA ALA A 179 -11.00 -6.16 4.26
C ALA A 179 -10.89 -4.64 4.50
N LEU A 180 -10.81 -3.86 3.42
CA LEU A 180 -10.75 -2.40 3.51
C LEU A 180 -12.02 -1.80 4.11
N ALA A 181 -13.21 -2.29 3.73
CA ALA A 181 -14.47 -1.81 4.32
C ALA A 181 -14.52 -2.03 5.84
N HIS A 182 -14.05 -3.19 6.32
CA HIS A 182 -13.96 -3.48 7.75
C HIS A 182 -12.92 -2.60 8.46
N ALA A 183 -11.76 -2.36 7.85
CA ALA A 183 -10.74 -1.48 8.40
C ALA A 183 -11.25 -0.04 8.52
N MET A 184 -11.87 0.48 7.45
CA MET A 184 -12.46 1.82 7.42
C MET A 184 -13.57 2.00 8.47
N ALA A 185 -14.34 0.94 8.78
CA ALA A 185 -15.41 1.01 9.76
C ALA A 185 -14.93 1.15 11.21
N ARG A 186 -13.65 0.89 11.50
CA ARG A 186 -13.07 0.90 12.85
C ARG A 186 -11.93 1.88 13.03
N ASP A 187 -11.09 2.06 12.01
CA ASP A 187 -9.98 3.01 12.04
C ASP A 187 -10.44 4.43 11.72
N GLY A 188 -10.41 5.33 12.69
CA GLY A 188 -10.83 6.73 12.51
C GLY A 188 -10.01 7.49 11.47
N SER A 189 -8.78 7.05 11.21
CA SER A 189 -7.89 7.68 10.23
C SER A 189 -8.10 7.18 8.81
N SER A 190 -8.71 6.01 8.64
CA SER A 190 -9.06 5.42 7.34
C SER A 190 -10.49 5.81 6.92
N GLY A 191 -10.76 5.87 5.61
CA GLY A 191 -12.11 6.16 5.12
C GLY A 191 -12.16 6.71 3.70
N GLY A 192 -13.29 7.32 3.37
CA GLY A 192 -13.53 7.83 2.02
C GLY A 192 -14.01 6.71 1.09
N VAL A 193 -13.19 6.35 0.12
CA VAL A 193 -13.51 5.39 -0.93
C VAL A 193 -12.49 4.27 -0.96
N ILE A 194 -12.86 3.14 -1.55
CA ILE A 194 -11.92 2.06 -1.85
C ILE A 194 -11.44 2.22 -3.28
N ARG A 195 -10.13 2.30 -3.46
CA ARG A 195 -9.48 2.18 -4.78
C ARG A 195 -8.82 0.82 -4.87
N THR A 196 -8.98 0.15 -6.00
CA THR A 196 -8.29 -1.12 -6.28
C THR A 196 -7.57 -1.07 -7.62
N VAL A 197 -6.49 -1.83 -7.73
CA VAL A 197 -5.76 -2.05 -8.97
C VAL A 197 -5.56 -3.55 -9.13
N THR A 198 -6.04 -4.10 -10.23
CA THR A 198 -5.78 -5.49 -10.61
C THR A 198 -4.77 -5.52 -11.74
N ILE A 199 -3.68 -6.26 -11.56
CA ILE A 199 -2.54 -6.33 -12.49
C ILE A 199 -2.39 -7.78 -12.95
N THR A 200 -2.37 -8.00 -14.25
CA THR A 200 -2.10 -9.30 -14.88
C THR A 200 -1.00 -9.18 -15.92
N LYS A 201 -0.76 -10.28 -16.66
CA LYS A 201 0.09 -10.26 -17.86
C LYS A 201 -0.44 -9.34 -18.96
N ASP A 202 -1.74 -9.12 -19.06
CA ASP A 202 -2.32 -8.48 -20.25
C ASP A 202 -2.88 -7.09 -19.93
N GLU A 203 -3.28 -6.85 -18.69
CA GLU A 203 -3.99 -5.63 -18.32
C GLU A 203 -3.62 -5.10 -16.92
N VAL A 204 -3.85 -3.80 -16.75
CA VAL A 204 -3.89 -3.10 -15.47
C VAL A 204 -5.25 -2.40 -15.37
N VAL A 205 -6.10 -2.91 -14.49
CA VAL A 205 -7.47 -2.40 -14.32
C VAL A 205 -7.57 -1.66 -13.00
N ARG A 206 -7.90 -0.37 -13.06
CA ARG A 206 -8.17 0.44 -11.87
C ARG A 206 -9.68 0.52 -11.65
N GLU A 207 -10.11 0.22 -10.43
CA GLU A 207 -11.50 0.35 -10.02
C GLU A 207 -11.62 1.26 -8.80
N PHE A 208 -12.84 1.75 -8.61
CA PHE A 208 -13.23 2.60 -7.51
C PHE A 208 -14.57 2.11 -6.96
N THR A 209 -14.68 2.03 -5.64
CA THR A 209 -15.94 1.76 -4.93
C THR A 209 -16.24 2.95 -4.03
N SER A 210 -17.38 3.60 -4.28
CA SER A 210 -17.82 4.76 -3.51
C SER A 210 -18.19 4.37 -2.08
N GLY A 211 -18.07 5.32 -1.15
CA GLY A 211 -18.30 5.06 0.28
C GLY A 211 -19.73 4.62 0.61
N ASP A 212 -20.72 5.12 -0.13
CA ASP A 212 -22.13 4.76 -0.02
C ASP A 212 -22.43 3.33 -0.51
N ALA A 213 -21.56 2.76 -1.34
CA ALA A 213 -21.65 1.38 -1.81
C ALA A 213 -20.93 0.38 -0.88
N LEU A 214 -20.31 0.84 0.21
CA LEU A 214 -19.61 -0.03 1.16
C LEU A 214 -20.60 -0.71 2.11
N PRO A 215 -20.37 -1.98 2.46
CA PRO A 215 -21.29 -2.77 3.29
C PRO A 215 -21.49 -2.21 4.71
N PHE A 216 -20.60 -1.33 5.15
CA PHE A 216 -20.72 -0.59 6.40
C PHE A 216 -20.76 0.89 6.02
N SER A 217 -21.93 1.51 6.07
CA SER A 217 -22.06 2.95 5.87
C SER A 217 -21.29 3.68 6.98
N ILE A 218 -20.33 4.52 6.62
CA ILE A 218 -19.58 5.39 7.55
C ILE A 218 -19.86 6.84 7.18
#